data_AF-A0AAV0WIR9-F1
#
_entry.id   AF-A0AAV0WIR9-F1
#
_cell.length_a   1.000
_cell.length_b   1.000
_cell.length_c   1.000
_cell.angle_alpha   90.00
_cell.angle_beta   90.00
_cell.angle_gamma   90.00
#
_symmetry.space_group_name_H-M   'P 1'
#
loop_
_entity.id
_entity.type
_entity.pdbx_description
1 polymer ?
#
loop_
_entity_poly.entity_id
_entity_poly.type
_entity_poly.pdbx_seq_one_letter_code
_entity_poly.pdbx_strand_id
1 'polypeptide(L)'
;MRYIEYTFGILTNKWRIFHRPLNVSMEITEEIVKACCVLHNFVRASDGVQFDDILKVNGFDEMHSPSSTILGGRKANYIRDQFADYFISPEGELPWQYTNI
;
A
#
# COMPACT_ATOMS: atom_id res chain seq x y z
N MET A 1 -9.08 8.77 5.43
CA MET A 1 -9.38 9.64 4.27
C MET A 1 -8.30 9.53 3.19
N ARG A 2 -7.01 9.75 3.47
CA ARG A 2 -5.92 9.72 2.44
C ARG A 2 -5.73 8.42 1.64
N TYR A 3 -5.95 7.26 2.24
CA TYR A 3 -5.74 5.98 1.54
C TYR A 3 -6.72 5.78 0.38
N ILE A 4 -7.96 6.23 0.56
CA ILE A 4 -9.05 6.01 -0.38
C ILE A 4 -8.81 6.89 -1.63
N GLU A 5 -8.44 8.16 -1.41
CA GLU A 5 -8.10 9.10 -2.48
C GLU A 5 -6.89 8.64 -3.30
N TYR A 6 -5.85 8.13 -2.63
CA TYR A 6 -4.66 7.63 -3.31
C TYR A 6 -4.97 6.40 -4.19
N THR A 7 -5.80 5.48 -3.68
CA THR A 7 -6.24 4.31 -4.44
C THR A 7 -7.08 4.70 -5.65
N PHE A 8 -8.05 5.60 -5.50
CA PHE A 8 -8.86 6.08 -6.63
C PHE A 8 -8.04 6.90 -7.63
N GLY A 9 -7.05 7.66 -7.19
CA GLY A 9 -6.13 8.37 -8.09
C GLY A 9 -5.32 7.42 -8.97
N ILE A 10 -4.76 6.34 -8.39
CA ILE A 10 -4.05 5.31 -9.17
C ILE A 10 -4.99 4.60 -10.13
N LEU A 11 -6.19 4.22 -9.66
CA LEU A 11 -7.18 3.54 -10.47
C LEU A 11 -7.64 4.41 -11.65
N THR A 12 -7.82 5.71 -11.43
CA THR A 12 -8.20 6.70 -12.45
C THR A 12 -7.10 6.87 -13.48
N ASN A 13 -5.84 7.01 -13.06
CA ASN A 13 -4.69 7.16 -13.96
C ASN A 13 -4.43 5.91 -14.81
N LYS A 14 -4.77 4.71 -14.31
CA LYS A 14 -4.61 3.45 -15.04
C LYS A 14 -5.75 3.22 -16.05
N TRP A 15 -6.98 3.68 -15.76
CA TRP A 15 -8.16 3.40 -16.58
C TRP A 15 -8.79 4.68 -17.13
N ARG A 16 -8.69 4.86 -18.46
CA ARG A 16 -9.25 6.02 -19.19
C ARG A 16 -10.76 6.23 -18.98
N ILE A 17 -11.50 5.18 -18.60
CA ILE A 17 -12.94 5.26 -18.34
C ILE A 17 -13.30 6.24 -17.21
N PHE A 18 -12.39 6.45 -16.24
CA PHE A 18 -12.60 7.38 -15.13
C PHE A 18 -12.19 8.83 -15.43
N HIS A 19 -11.57 9.11 -16.58
CA HIS A 19 -11.24 10.47 -17.00
C HIS A 19 -12.45 11.27 -17.50
N ARG A 20 -13.61 10.63 -17.63
CA ARG A 20 -14.89 11.28 -17.94
C ARG A 20 -15.92 10.89 -16.89
N PRO A 21 -16.88 11.77 -16.60
CA PRO A 21 -18.03 11.41 -15.77
C PRO A 21 -18.73 10.17 -16.34
N LEU A 22 -18.99 9.20 -15.47
CA LEU A 22 -19.73 7.99 -15.83
C LEU A 22 -21.21 8.36 -16.00
N ASN A 23 -21.68 8.44 -17.24
CA ASN A 23 -23.09 8.71 -17.55
C ASN A 23 -23.91 7.41 -17.59
N VAL A 24 -23.90 6.67 -16.49
CA VAL A 24 -24.60 5.39 -16.33
C VAL A 24 -25.33 5.36 -14.99
N SER A 25 -26.23 4.40 -14.78
CA SER A 25 -26.91 4.26 -13.49
C SER A 25 -25.90 3.94 -12.37
N MET A 26 -26.31 4.18 -11.12
CA MET A 26 -25.48 3.90 -9.95
C MET A 26 -25.07 2.42 -9.88
N GLU A 27 -26.00 1.52 -10.18
CA GLU A 27 -25.77 0.06 -10.21
C GLU A 27 -24.67 -0.31 -11.22
N ILE A 28 -24.72 0.26 -12.43
CA ILE A 28 -23.71 0.01 -13.47
C ILE A 28 -22.37 0.63 -13.06
N THR A 29 -22.39 1.79 -12.40
CA THR A 29 -21.19 2.45 -11.89
C THR A 29 -20.46 1.55 -10.88
N GLU A 30 -21.19 0.92 -9.96
CA GLU A 30 -20.60 -0.03 -9.00
C GLU A 30 -19.97 -1.24 -9.70
N GLU A 31 -20.66 -1.83 -10.68
CA GLU A 31 -20.14 -2.95 -11.46
C GLU A 31 -18.88 -2.56 -12.25
N ILE A 32 -18.83 -1.36 -12.83
CA ILE A 32 -17.63 -0.83 -13.49
C ILE A 32 -16.46 -0.73 -12.50
N VAL A 33 -16.69 -0.18 -11.29
CA VAL A 33 -15.63 -0.05 -10.28
C VAL A 33 -15.12 -1.41 -9.83
N LYS A 34 -16.03 -2.37 -9.55
CA LYS A 34 -15.66 -3.75 -9.18
C LYS A 34 -14.86 -4.42 -10.31
N ALA A 35 -15.31 -4.30 -11.55
CA ALA A 35 -14.62 -4.84 -12.72
C ALA A 35 -13.22 -4.24 -12.89
N CYS A 36 -13.07 -2.92 -12.73
CA CYS A 36 -11.77 -2.25 -12.77
C CYS A 36 -10.83 -2.71 -11.64
N CYS A 37 -11.35 -2.97 -10.44
CA CYS A 37 -10.57 -3.53 -9.33
C CYS A 37 -10.09 -4.96 -9.62
N VAL A 38 -10.98 -5.84 -10.10
CA VAL A 38 -10.62 -7.22 -10.47
C VAL A 38 -9.64 -7.24 -11.64
N LEU A 39 -9.89 -6.44 -12.68
CA LEU A 39 -9.02 -6.34 -13.84
C LEU A 39 -7.66 -5.75 -13.48
N HIS A 40 -7.61 -4.77 -12.58
CA HIS A 40 -6.35 -4.25 -12.04
C HIS A 40 -5.57 -5.36 -11.34
N ASN A 41 -6.22 -6.16 -10.48
CA ASN A 41 -5.56 -7.29 -9.82
C ASN A 41 -5.08 -8.36 -10.82
N PHE A 42 -5.85 -8.61 -11.88
CA PHE A 42 -5.51 -9.56 -12.93
C PHE A 42 -4.32 -9.10 -13.77
N VAL A 43 -4.35 -7.87 -14.29
CA VAL A 43 -3.25 -7.26 -15.06
C VAL A 43 -1.98 -7.22 -14.22
N ARG A 44 -2.09 -6.93 -12.92
CA ARG A 44 -0.96 -6.99 -12.00
C ARG A 44 -0.38 -8.38 -11.81
N ALA A 45 -1.21 -9.41 -11.77
CA ALA A 45 -0.76 -10.79 -11.69
C ALA A 45 -0.13 -11.26 -13.02
N SER A 46 -0.64 -10.76 -14.15
CA SER A 46 -0.21 -11.15 -15.50
C SER A 46 1.04 -10.41 -16.00
N ASP A 47 1.20 -9.14 -15.66
CA ASP A 47 2.34 -8.33 -16.14
C ASP A 47 3.65 -8.72 -15.46
N GLY A 48 3.64 -9.57 -14.43
CA GLY A 48 4.83 -9.93 -13.65
C GLY A 48 5.51 -8.73 -12.99
N VAL A 49 4.91 -7.53 -13.09
CA VAL A 49 5.41 -6.28 -12.56
C VAL A 49 5.35 -6.38 -11.04
N GLN A 50 6.53 -6.72 -10.51
CA GLN A 50 6.86 -6.65 -9.11
C GLN A 50 6.44 -5.27 -8.60
N PHE A 51 5.76 -5.25 -7.45
CA PHE A 51 5.43 -4.02 -6.72
C PHE A 51 6.65 -3.09 -6.54
N ASP A 52 7.86 -3.63 -6.67
CA ASP A 52 9.13 -2.90 -6.72
C ASP A 52 9.17 -1.76 -7.75
N ASP A 53 8.67 -1.93 -8.98
CA ASP A 53 8.93 -0.91 -10.03
C ASP A 53 8.10 0.38 -9.86
N ILE A 54 7.01 0.34 -9.08
CA ILE A 54 6.20 1.53 -8.75
C ILE A 54 6.73 2.21 -7.48
N LEU A 55 7.41 1.46 -6.59
CA LEU A 55 8.03 1.99 -5.37
C LEU A 55 9.48 2.44 -5.57
N LYS A 56 10.16 1.94 -6.60
CA LYS A 56 11.51 2.36 -7.02
C LYS A 56 11.60 3.80 -7.54
N VAL A 57 10.47 4.50 -7.69
CA VAL A 57 10.51 5.94 -8.01
C VAL A 57 10.95 6.81 -6.84
N ASN A 58 11.21 6.25 -5.65
CA ASN A 58 11.86 6.97 -4.54
C ASN A 58 12.84 6.07 -3.77
N GLY A 59 14.05 5.87 -4.32
CA GLY A 59 15.29 5.87 -3.53
C GLY A 59 15.47 4.86 -2.39
N PHE A 60 14.99 3.62 -2.50
CA PHE A 60 15.38 2.54 -1.58
C PHE A 60 15.85 1.34 -2.38
N ASP A 61 17.15 1.35 -2.70
CA ASP A 61 17.88 0.16 -3.13
C ASP A 61 18.36 -0.59 -1.88
N GLU A 62 18.63 -1.89 -2.05
CA GLU A 62 19.16 -2.85 -1.06
C GLU A 62 18.13 -3.51 -0.10
N MET A 63 17.62 -4.68 -0.48
CA MET A 63 18.04 -5.95 0.15
C MET A 63 17.32 -7.14 -0.52
N HIS A 64 18.09 -7.96 -1.23
CA HIS A 64 17.62 -9.22 -1.83
C HIS A 64 17.13 -10.22 -0.77
N SER A 65 15.87 -10.67 -0.88
CA SER A 65 15.45 -12.01 -0.44
C SER A 65 14.20 -12.46 -1.21
N PRO A 66 14.20 -13.64 -1.88
CA PRO A 66 13.18 -14.01 -2.86
C PRO A 66 11.94 -14.68 -2.24
N SER A 67 11.59 -14.37 -0.98
CA SER A 67 10.53 -15.09 -0.27
C SER A 67 9.89 -14.24 0.81
N SER A 68 9.00 -13.30 0.48
CA SER A 68 7.87 -12.85 1.34
C SER A 68 7.25 -11.53 0.82
N THR A 69 6.40 -11.56 -0.19
CA THR A 69 5.70 -10.35 -0.66
C THR A 69 4.17 -10.48 -0.70
N ILE A 70 3.60 -11.38 0.11
CA ILE A 70 2.15 -11.38 0.40
C ILE A 70 1.79 -10.45 1.58
N LEU A 71 2.74 -9.84 2.29
CA LEU A 71 2.47 -9.45 3.67
C LEU A 71 3.10 -8.16 4.15
N GLY A 72 2.63 -7.03 3.60
CA GLY A 72 2.61 -5.74 4.31
C GLY A 72 1.75 -5.74 5.59
N GLY A 73 1.57 -6.89 6.26
CA GLY A 73 0.67 -7.04 7.40
C GLY A 73 1.15 -7.94 8.54
N ARG A 74 2.27 -8.67 8.43
CA ARG A 74 2.79 -9.44 9.59
C ARG A 74 4.28 -9.25 9.82
N LYS A 75 5.13 -9.25 8.78
CA LYS A 75 6.57 -9.01 8.99
C LYS A 75 6.85 -7.57 9.38
N ALA A 76 6.19 -6.61 8.73
CA ALA A 76 6.28 -5.20 9.10
C ALA A 76 5.70 -4.91 10.49
N ASN A 77 4.56 -5.53 10.83
CA ASN A 77 3.97 -5.42 12.17
C ASN A 77 4.88 -6.05 13.21
N TYR A 78 5.42 -7.24 12.95
CA TYR A 78 6.38 -7.90 13.83
C TYR A 78 7.63 -7.04 14.08
N ILE A 79 8.23 -6.47 13.03
CA ILE A 79 9.40 -5.57 13.19
C ILE A 79 9.01 -4.31 13.97
N ARG A 80 7.86 -3.71 13.68
CA ARG A 80 7.36 -2.55 14.43
C ARG A 80 7.16 -2.89 15.91
N ASP A 81 6.53 -4.01 16.21
CA ASP A 81 6.23 -4.44 17.57
C ASP A 81 7.53 -4.74 18.33
N GLN A 82 8.52 -5.36 17.68
CA GLN A 82 9.87 -5.57 18.25
C GLN A 82 10.59 -4.25 18.59
N PHE A 83 10.53 -3.25 17.72
CA PHE A 83 11.09 -1.93 18.02
C PHE A 83 10.31 -1.22 19.14
N ALA A 84 8.97 -1.32 19.15
CA ALA A 84 8.16 -0.75 20.22
C ALA A 84 8.49 -1.37 21.58
N ASP A 85 8.61 -2.69 21.66
CA ASP A 85 9.00 -3.40 22.88
C ASP A 85 10.40 -3.00 23.34
N TYR A 86 11.35 -2.83 22.40
CA TYR A 86 12.70 -2.38 22.70
C TYR A 86 12.73 -0.97 23.30
N PHE A 87 12.01 0.00 22.71
CA PHE A 87 12.01 1.39 23.22
C PHE A 87 11.27 1.56 24.57
N ILE A 88 10.56 0.53 25.03
CA ILE A 88 9.91 0.48 26.35
C ILE A 88 10.76 -0.31 27.36
N SER A 89 11.79 -1.04 26.90
CA SER A 89 12.74 -1.75 27.78
C SER A 89 13.71 -0.79 28.46
N PRO A 90 14.29 -1.17 29.62
CA PRO A 90 15.31 -0.37 30.31
C PRO A 90 16.54 -0.06 29.46
N GLU A 91 16.86 -0.91 28.48
CA GLU A 91 18.02 -0.76 27.62
C GLU A 91 17.75 0.17 26.42
N GLY A 92 16.49 0.24 25.99
CA GLY A 92 16.07 1.01 24.82
C GLY A 92 15.30 2.29 25.15
N GLU A 93 15.00 2.55 26.43
CA GLU A 93 14.29 3.76 26.82
C GLU A 93 15.08 5.03 26.46
N LEU A 94 14.39 6.02 25.89
CA LEU A 94 15.01 7.27 25.52
C LEU A 94 14.97 8.25 26.71
N PRO A 95 16.08 8.95 27.03
CA PRO A 95 16.14 9.85 28.20
C PRO A 95 15.07 10.94 28.21
N TRP A 96 14.59 11.33 27.03
CA TRP A 96 13.57 12.38 26.85
C TRP A 96 12.13 11.85 26.77
N GLN A 97 11.93 10.53 26.85
CA GLN A 97 10.61 9.89 26.67
C GLN A 97 9.58 10.33 27.73
N TYR A 98 10.05 10.74 28.91
CA TYR A 98 9.21 11.16 30.03
C TYR A 98 9.31 12.67 30.34
N THR A 99 10.01 13.45 29.51
CA THR A 99 10.30 14.87 29.82
C THR A 99 9.09 15.80 29.70
N ASN A 100 7.96 15.34 29.13
CA ASN A 100 6.73 16.14 28.98
C ASN A 100 5.46 15.42 29.48
N ILE A 101 5.60 14.52 30.45
CA ILE A 101 4.48 13.95 31.20
C ILE A 101 4.43 14.63 32.57
#